data_AF-A0A0G0M2Y9-F1
#
_entry.id   AF-A0A0G0M2Y9-F1
#
_cell.length_a   1.000
_cell.length_b   1.000
_cell.length_c   1.000
_cell.angle_alpha   90.00
_cell.angle_beta   90.00
_cell.angle_gamma   90.00
#
_symmetry.space_group_name_H-M   'P 1'
#
loop_
_entity.id
_entity.type
_entity.pdbx_description
1 polymer ?
#
loop_
_entity_poly.entity_id
_entity_poly.type
_entity_poly.pdbx_seq_one_letter_code
_entity_poly.pdbx_strand_id
1 'polypeptide(L)'
;MALTDKDLNAIKDLMKITIDEELEEKLNEKLKHFPSKEDFFSKMDEIMTELKTMREEQIVLTSKVYDDLEPRMEKVEKKVQIHPTA
;
A
#
# COMPACT_ATOMS: atom_id res chain seq x y z
N MET A 1 61.02 -8.71 16.81
CA MET A 1 59.68 -8.42 17.38
C MET A 1 58.72 -9.41 16.76
N ALA A 2 58.24 -10.37 17.54
CA ALA A 2 57.23 -11.33 17.08
C ALA A 2 55.87 -10.84 17.57
N LEU A 3 54.86 -10.88 16.69
CA LEU A 3 53.48 -10.67 17.12
C LEU A 3 53.13 -11.75 18.14
N THR A 4 52.58 -11.35 19.27
CA THR A 4 52.13 -12.26 20.31
C THR A 4 50.66 -12.62 20.10
N ASP A 5 50.20 -13.73 20.69
CA ASP A 5 48.78 -14.12 20.63
C ASP A 5 47.85 -13.03 21.19
N LYS A 6 48.36 -12.20 22.10
CA LYS A 6 47.64 -11.04 22.63
C LYS A 6 47.36 -10.00 21.54
N ASP A 7 48.32 -9.75 20.66
CA ASP A 7 48.18 -8.81 19.54
C ASP A 7 47.18 -9.36 18.51
N LEU A 8 47.23 -10.67 18.24
CA LEU A 8 46.26 -11.34 17.37
C LEU A 8 44.83 -11.28 17.92
N ASN A 9 44.66 -11.46 19.23
CA ASN A 9 43.35 -11.36 19.87
C ASN A 9 42.82 -9.92 19.86
N ALA A 10 43.69 -8.93 20.14
CA ALA A 10 43.31 -7.52 20.05
C ALA A 10 42.84 -7.13 18.63
N ILE A 11 43.50 -7.64 17.59
CA ILE A 11 43.09 -7.41 16.19
C ILE A 11 41.74 -8.07 15.89
N LYS A 12 41.50 -9.30 16.37
CA LYS A 12 40.21 -9.99 16.19
C LYS A 12 39.07 -9.25 16.87
N ASP A 13 39.29 -8.76 18.09
CA ASP A 13 38.29 -7.99 18.83
C ASP A 13 37.96 -6.68 18.11
N LEU A 14 38.99 -5.99 17.60
CA LEU A 14 38.82 -4.79 16.77
C LEU A 14 38.02 -5.07 15.50
N MET A 15 38.37 -6.11 14.76
CA MET A 15 37.62 -6.50 13.54
C MET A 15 36.16 -6.84 13.84
N LYS A 16 35.89 -7.52 14.96
CA LYS A 16 34.53 -7.85 15.35
C LYS A 16 33.69 -6.59 15.59
N ILE A 17 34.23 -5.62 16.31
CA ILE A 17 33.57 -4.34 16.57
C ILE A 17 33.30 -3.60 15.25
N THR A 18 34.30 -3.49 14.37
CA THR A 18 34.13 -2.79 13.09
C THR A 18 33.08 -3.46 12.19
N ILE A 19 33.05 -4.80 12.17
CA ILE A 19 32.04 -5.53 11.41
C ILE A 19 30.65 -5.32 12.01
N ASP A 20 30.50 -5.39 13.33
CA ASP A 20 29.21 -5.16 14.01
C ASP A 20 28.69 -3.74 13.74
N GLU A 21 29.56 -2.73 13.79
CA GLU A 21 29.24 -1.33 13.47
C GLU A 21 28.77 -1.16 12.01
N GLU A 22 29.49 -1.73 11.04
CA GLU A 22 29.12 -1.65 9.62
C GLU A 22 27.79 -2.39 9.33
N LEU A 23 27.51 -3.47 10.06
CA LEU A 23 26.27 -4.23 9.94
C LEU A 23 25.09 -3.47 10.52
N GLU A 24 25.29 -2.80 11.66
CA GLU A 24 24.29 -1.95 12.31
C GLU A 24 23.97 -0.72 11.45
N GLU A 25 24.97 -0.10 10.84
CA GLU A 25 24.77 1.04 9.92
C GLU A 25 23.95 0.61 8.69
N LYS A 26 24.31 -0.49 8.04
CA LYS A 26 23.54 -1.05 6.90
C LYS A 26 22.13 -1.47 7.29
N LEU A 27 21.94 -1.99 8.49
CA LEU A 27 20.63 -2.37 8.99
C LEU A 27 19.76 -1.14 9.22
N ASN A 28 20.30 -0.10 9.87
CA ASN A 28 19.61 1.16 10.08
C ASN A 28 19.27 1.86 8.76
N GLU A 29 20.16 1.83 7.78
CA GLU A 29 19.88 2.38 6.44
C GLU A 29 18.71 1.68 5.74
N LYS A 30 18.52 0.38 5.95
CA LYS A 30 17.39 -0.37 5.39
C LYS A 30 16.11 -0.16 6.19
N LEU A 31 16.21 -0.12 7.51
CA LEU A 31 15.06 0.00 8.41
C LEU A 31 14.47 1.41 8.44
N LYS A 32 15.24 2.46 8.12
CA LYS A 32 14.74 3.86 8.13
C LYS A 32 13.58 4.12 7.18
N HIS A 33 13.39 3.27 6.17
CA HIS A 33 12.29 3.37 5.21
C HIS A 33 11.14 2.42 5.53
N PHE A 34 11.32 1.54 6.51
CA PHE A 34 10.25 0.66 6.93
C PHE A 34 9.23 1.48 7.74
N PRO A 35 7.95 1.47 7.35
CA PRO A 35 6.93 2.14 8.13
C PRO A 35 6.87 1.50 9.51
N SER A 36 6.57 2.32 10.52
CA SER A 36 6.26 1.77 11.84
C SER A 36 4.98 0.93 11.74
N LYS A 37 4.77 0.06 12.74
CA LYS A 37 3.54 -0.72 12.86
C LYS A 37 2.31 0.20 12.81
N GLU A 38 2.37 1.32 13.52
CA GLU A 38 1.29 2.30 13.60
C GLU A 38 1.05 2.98 12.25
N ASP A 39 2.11 3.44 11.57
CA ASP A 39 2.00 4.04 10.22
C ASP A 39 1.38 3.07 9.21
N PHE A 40 1.77 1.80 9.28
CA PHE A 40 1.24 0.76 8.41
C PHE A 40 -0.26 0.56 8.64
N PHE A 41 -0.68 0.39 9.91
CA PHE A 41 -2.09 0.18 10.22
C PHE A 41 -2.94 1.41 9.92
N SER A 42 -2.43 2.62 10.22
CA SER A 42 -3.12 3.86 9.89
C SER A 42 -3.40 4.00 8.39
N LYS A 43 -2.40 3.69 7.54
CA LYS A 43 -2.58 3.73 6.08
C LYS A 43 -3.52 2.65 5.58
N MET A 44 -3.48 1.45 6.17
CA MET A 44 -4.41 0.38 5.82
C MET A 44 -5.85 0.72 6.16
N ASP A 45 -6.09 1.37 7.31
CA ASP A 45 -7.42 1.82 7.74
C ASP A 45 -7.95 2.95 6.83
N GLU A 46 -7.07 3.88 6.42
CA GLU A 46 -7.39 4.92 5.45
C GLU A 46 -7.84 4.31 4.11
N ILE A 47 -7.04 3.40 3.54
CA ILE A 47 -7.36 2.71 2.27
C ILE A 47 -8.67 1.93 2.37
N MET A 48 -8.89 1.23 3.48
CA MET A 48 -10.14 0.48 3.72
C MET A 48 -11.36 1.41 3.78
N THR A 49 -11.21 2.59 4.38
CA THR A 49 -12.25 3.60 4.47
C THR A 49 -12.60 4.14 3.08
N GLU A 50 -11.59 4.54 2.30
CA GLU A 50 -11.80 5.00 0.93
C GLU A 50 -12.48 3.95 0.06
N LEU A 51 -12.03 2.70 0.15
CA LEU A 51 -12.59 1.58 -0.61
C LEU A 51 -14.05 1.30 -0.25
N LYS A 52 -14.41 1.48 1.03
CA LYS A 52 -15.80 1.41 1.46
C LYS A 52 -16.63 2.55 0.86
N THR A 53 -16.13 3.78 0.92
CA THR A 53 -16.80 4.95 0.32
C THR A 53 -17.01 4.77 -1.18
N MET A 54 -16.01 4.31 -1.93
CA MET A 54 -16.13 4.05 -3.36
C MET A 54 -17.22 3.02 -3.68
N ARG A 55 -17.34 1.95 -2.87
CA ARG A 55 -18.40 0.94 -3.05
C ARG A 55 -19.79 1.53 -2.79
N GLU A 56 -19.93 2.35 -1.76
CA GLU A 56 -21.21 3.01 -1.46
C GLU A 56 -21.62 3.97 -2.58
N GLU A 57 -20.68 4.76 -3.10
CA GLU A 57 -20.91 5.64 -4.25
C GLU A 57 -21.30 4.85 -5.51
N GLN A 58 -20.61 3.74 -5.79
CA GLN A 58 -20.93 2.88 -6.92
C GLN A 58 -22.35 2.32 -6.82
N ILE A 59 -22.78 1.89 -5.63
CA ILE A 59 -24.16 1.40 -5.40
C ILE A 59 -25.17 2.51 -5.69
N VAL A 60 -24.94 3.73 -5.18
CA VAL A 60 -25.83 4.87 -5.41
C VAL A 60 -25.90 5.23 -6.88
N LEU A 61 -24.77 5.26 -7.59
CA LEU A 61 -24.74 5.51 -9.03
C LEU A 61 -25.50 4.43 -9.81
N THR A 62 -25.29 3.17 -9.44
CA THR A 62 -25.95 2.02 -10.09
C THR A 62 -27.46 2.10 -9.90
N SER A 63 -27.94 2.32 -8.68
CA SER A 63 -29.38 2.51 -8.40
C SER A 63 -29.95 3.68 -9.18
N LYS A 64 -29.28 4.85 -9.23
CA LYS A 64 -29.77 5.99 -10.01
C LYS A 64 -29.90 5.69 -11.51
N VAL A 65 -28.98 4.90 -12.07
CA VAL A 65 -29.03 4.51 -13.48
C VAL A 65 -30.23 3.61 -13.75
N TYR A 66 -30.42 2.56 -12.95
CA TYR A 66 -31.52 1.60 -13.13
C TYR A 66 -32.89 2.20 -12.78
N ASP A 67 -32.97 2.99 -11.71
CA ASP A 67 -34.26 3.45 -11.19
C ASP A 67 -34.79 4.72 -11.89
N ASP A 68 -33.92 5.62 -12.35
CA ASP A 68 -34.32 6.89 -12.99
C ASP A 68 -33.97 6.94 -14.49
N LEU A 69 -32.73 6.62 -14.86
CA LEU A 69 -32.27 6.88 -16.22
C LEU A 69 -32.79 5.85 -17.23
N GLU A 70 -32.77 4.56 -16.90
CA GLU A 70 -33.22 3.49 -17.80
C GLU A 70 -34.71 3.63 -18.19
N PRO A 71 -35.67 3.88 -17.27
CA PRO A 71 -37.08 4.08 -17.63
C PRO A 71 -37.31 5.36 -18.44
N ARG A 72 -36.51 6.41 -18.20
CA ARG A 72 -36.58 7.66 -18.96
C ARG A 72 -36.04 7.49 -20.37
N MET A 73 -34.93 6.77 -20.52
CA MET A 73 -34.38 6.41 -21.83
C MET A 73 -35.39 5.57 -22.62
N GLU A 74 -35.97 4.54 -22.02
CA GLU A 74 -36.97 3.69 -22.67
C GLU A 74 -38.18 4.50 -23.17
N LYS A 75 -38.67 5.47 -22.37
CA LYS A 75 -39.74 6.39 -22.80
C LYS A 75 -39.35 7.26 -23.99
N VAL A 76 -38.12 7.76 -24.02
CA VAL A 76 -37.61 8.59 -25.12
C VAL A 76 -37.42 7.74 -26.39
N GLU A 77 -36.82 6.56 -26.26
CA GLU A 77 -36.57 5.64 -27.37
C GLU A 77 -37.87 5.15 -28.01
N LYS A 78 -38.90 4.85 -27.20
CA LYS A 78 -40.26 4.55 -27.68
C LYS A 78 -40.86 5.73 -28.46
N LYS A 79 -40.65 6.96 -28.00
CA LYS A 79 -41.19 8.17 -28.66
C LYS A 79 -40.51 8.47 -29.99
N VAL A 80 -39.21 8.20 -30.10
CA VAL A 80 -38.40 8.48 -31.30
C VAL A 80 -38.30 7.26 -32.23
N GLN A 81 -38.96 6.14 -31.89
CA GLN A 81 -39.03 4.90 -32.69
C GLN A 81 -37.65 4.30 -33.01
N ILE A 82 -36.69 4.45 -32.10
CA ILE A 82 -35.30 3.99 -32.29
C ILE A 82 -35.12 2.54 -31.80
N HIS A 83 -36.04 2.03 -30.99
CA HIS A 83 -36.03 0.63 -30.56
C HIS A 83 -36.53 -0.29 -31.69
N PRO A 84 -35.78 -1.34 -32.07
CA PRO A 84 -36.32 -2.39 -32.92
C PRO A 84 -37.41 -3.13 -32.16
N THR A 85 -38.63 -3.10 -32.68
CA THR A 85 -39.70 -4.00 -32.25
C THR A 85 -39.22 -5.43 -32.52
N ALA A 86 -38.94 -6.19 -31.47
CA ALA A 86 -38.96 -7.65 -31.53
C ALA A 86 -40.40 -8.13 -31.46
#